data_AF-A0A960RUX0-F1
#
_entry.id   AF-A0A960RUX0-F1
#
_cell.length_a   1.000
_cell.length_b   1.000
_cell.length_c   1.000
_cell.angle_alpha   90.00
_cell.angle_beta   90.00
_cell.angle_gamma   90.00
#
_symmetry.space_group_name_H-M   'P 1'
#
loop_
_entity.id
_entity.type
_entity.pdbx_description
1 polymer ?
#
loop_
_entity_poly.entity_id
_entity_poly.type
_entity_poly.pdbx_seq_one_letter_code
_entity_poly.pdbx_strand_id
1 'polypeptide(L)'
;MPKFLIQEGVMHSWVAFFQLIRRDLIVFKREFRTKFIDTTFLFFTNVMAFGYFLQQEGAHAGYAAFFVVGAIASFGFVEIVGKVGVQLADMHGDKTILHTLVMPISSKMVFIYIATAWALTSMVLSALLFPIGKLLVFTEWHWGAITWWKVIPMFITANVFFGFFALWLTGVIKDMTSLNSLWLRYIAPMWMFGGYVYSWQSAYDLSHLVGYISLINPMIYVMEGMRAAALGQAGYLSYWACLGALWVFIVACGWHGMKRLRRKLDCI
;
A
#
# COMPACT_ATOMS: atom_id res chain seq x y z
N MET A 1 -38.16 21.43 10.74
CA MET A 1 -37.77 20.48 9.68
C MET A 1 -36.29 20.65 9.30
N PRO A 2 -35.33 19.90 9.90
CA PRO A 2 -33.96 19.88 9.35
C PRO A 2 -33.28 18.50 9.25
N LYS A 3 -33.88 17.39 9.71
CA LYS A 3 -33.22 16.06 9.66
C LYS A 3 -33.36 15.35 8.31
N PHE A 4 -34.49 15.48 7.63
CA PHE A 4 -34.78 14.76 6.38
C PHE A 4 -33.90 15.20 5.18
N LEU A 5 -33.66 16.51 5.02
CA LEU A 5 -32.84 17.05 3.93
C LEU A 5 -31.34 16.71 4.06
N ILE A 6 -30.83 16.62 5.29
CA ILE A 6 -29.45 16.18 5.54
C ILE A 6 -29.33 14.68 5.25
N GLN A 7 -30.35 13.89 5.58
CA GLN A 7 -30.36 12.45 5.38
C GLN A 7 -30.43 12.07 3.89
N GLU A 8 -31.19 12.80 3.07
CA GLU A 8 -31.22 12.63 1.61
C GLU A 8 -29.89 13.03 0.95
N GLY A 9 -29.29 14.16 1.34
CA GLY A 9 -27.98 14.57 0.82
C GLY A 9 -26.84 13.60 1.16
N VAL A 10 -26.87 13.00 2.37
CA VAL A 10 -25.90 11.97 2.79
C VAL A 10 -26.14 10.66 2.03
N MET A 11 -27.40 10.26 1.80
CA MET A 11 -27.72 9.04 1.06
C MET A 11 -27.29 9.15 -0.41
N HIS A 12 -27.50 10.31 -1.06
CA HIS A 12 -26.98 10.58 -2.40
C HIS A 12 -25.45 10.59 -2.46
N SER A 13 -24.78 11.09 -1.41
CA SER A 13 -23.32 11.13 -1.32
C SER A 13 -22.70 9.72 -1.28
N TRP A 14 -23.27 8.80 -0.51
CA TRP A 14 -22.80 7.41 -0.45
C TRP A 14 -23.05 6.64 -1.74
N VAL A 15 -24.21 6.84 -2.37
CA VAL A 15 -24.48 6.24 -3.69
C VAL A 15 -23.46 6.74 -4.71
N ALA A 16 -23.21 8.06 -4.77
CA ALA A 16 -22.21 8.64 -5.65
C ALA A 16 -20.81 8.06 -5.40
N PHE A 17 -20.41 7.90 -4.14
CA PHE A 17 -19.14 7.28 -3.75
C PHE A 17 -18.98 5.85 -4.29
N PHE A 18 -20.00 4.99 -4.11
CA PHE A 18 -19.95 3.62 -4.65
C PHE A 18 -19.98 3.58 -6.18
N GLN A 19 -20.69 4.50 -6.83
CA GLN A 19 -20.68 4.60 -8.29
C GLN A 19 -19.31 5.00 -8.83
N LEU A 20 -18.61 5.92 -8.15
CA LEU A 20 -17.25 6.32 -8.49
C LEU A 20 -16.26 5.16 -8.33
N ILE A 21 -16.33 4.41 -7.22
CA ILE A 21 -15.53 3.19 -7.05
C ILE A 21 -15.81 2.19 -8.17
N ARG A 22 -17.09 1.97 -8.49
CA ARG A 22 -17.48 1.04 -9.56
C ARG A 22 -16.92 1.47 -10.92
N ARG A 23 -16.97 2.76 -11.24
CA ARG A 23 -16.39 3.32 -12.47
C ARG A 23 -14.90 2.99 -12.55
N ASP A 24 -14.14 3.27 -11.51
CA ASP A 24 -12.69 3.04 -11.51
C ASP A 24 -12.35 1.55 -11.56
N LEU A 25 -13.13 0.69 -10.90
CA LEU A 25 -12.97 -0.77 -11.00
C LEU A 25 -13.25 -1.29 -12.42
N ILE A 26 -14.19 -0.70 -13.15
CA ILE A 26 -14.45 -1.03 -14.56
C ILE A 26 -13.28 -0.63 -15.45
N VAL A 27 -12.70 0.55 -15.23
CA VAL A 27 -11.49 1.00 -15.95
C VAL A 27 -10.32 0.08 -15.62
N PHE A 28 -10.11 -0.18 -14.33
CA PHE A 28 -9.07 -1.09 -13.85
C PHE A 28 -9.18 -2.49 -14.47
N LYS A 29 -10.39 -3.04 -14.63
CA LYS A 29 -10.61 -4.34 -15.28
C LYS A 29 -10.00 -4.43 -16.68
N ARG A 30 -9.93 -3.32 -17.43
CA ARG A 30 -9.34 -3.29 -18.78
C ARG A 30 -7.82 -3.36 -18.73
N GLU A 31 -7.21 -2.66 -17.79
CA GLU A 31 -5.74 -2.62 -17.59
C GLU A 31 -5.22 -3.79 -16.74
N PHE A 32 -6.13 -4.50 -16.07
CA PHE A 32 -5.82 -5.53 -15.09
C PHE A 32 -4.87 -6.60 -15.62
N ARG A 33 -5.08 -7.05 -16.86
CA ARG A 33 -4.23 -8.10 -17.45
C ARG A 33 -2.78 -7.67 -17.57
N THR A 34 -2.54 -6.47 -18.13
CA THR A 34 -1.19 -5.93 -18.29
C THR A 34 -0.54 -5.72 -16.94
N LYS A 35 -1.22 -5.03 -16.02
CA LYS A 35 -0.70 -4.78 -14.66
C LYS A 35 -0.40 -6.05 -13.90
N PHE A 36 -1.26 -7.06 -14.01
CA PHE A 36 -1.07 -8.34 -13.36
C PHE A 36 0.16 -9.08 -13.91
N ILE A 37 0.36 -9.07 -15.24
CA ILE A 37 1.55 -9.64 -15.88
C ILE A 37 2.81 -8.95 -15.38
N ASP A 38 2.86 -7.61 -15.44
CA ASP A 38 4.02 -6.82 -15.00
C ASP A 38 4.34 -7.07 -13.52
N THR A 39 3.32 -7.06 -12.67
CA THR A 39 3.44 -7.35 -11.24
C THR A 39 3.97 -8.76 -10.99
N THR A 40 3.48 -9.75 -11.74
CA THR A 40 3.90 -11.15 -11.61
C THR A 40 5.35 -11.33 -12.05
N PHE A 41 5.76 -10.71 -13.16
CA PHE A 41 7.15 -10.73 -13.62
C PHE A 41 8.11 -10.09 -12.60
N LEU A 42 7.72 -8.93 -12.06
CA LEU A 42 8.50 -8.27 -11.02
C LEU A 42 8.57 -9.13 -9.74
N PHE A 43 7.46 -9.72 -9.33
CA PHE A 43 7.39 -10.63 -8.17
C PHE A 43 8.28 -11.85 -8.36
N PHE A 44 8.16 -12.53 -9.50
CA PHE A 44 8.99 -13.68 -9.85
C PHE A 44 10.49 -13.32 -9.79
N THR A 45 10.88 -12.22 -10.42
CA THR A 45 12.28 -11.77 -10.45
C THR A 45 12.81 -11.48 -9.04
N ASN A 46 12.00 -10.84 -8.19
CA ASN A 46 12.38 -10.57 -6.81
C ASN A 46 12.53 -11.86 -6.00
N VAL A 47 11.61 -12.81 -6.14
CA VAL A 47 11.68 -14.08 -5.41
C VAL A 47 12.89 -14.92 -5.86
N MET A 48 13.21 -14.93 -7.15
CA MET A 48 14.41 -15.61 -7.64
C MET A 48 15.70 -14.95 -7.12
N ALA A 49 15.81 -13.63 -7.25
CA ALA A 49 17.01 -12.89 -6.86
C ALA A 49 17.22 -12.88 -5.35
N PHE A 50 16.20 -12.46 -4.58
CA PHE A 50 16.34 -12.31 -3.14
C PHE A 50 15.95 -13.58 -2.40
N GLY A 51 14.90 -14.29 -2.81
CA GLY A 51 14.50 -15.53 -2.12
C GLY A 51 15.53 -16.65 -2.29
N TYR A 52 15.99 -16.92 -3.52
CA TYR A 52 16.85 -18.07 -3.81
C TYR A 52 18.34 -17.73 -3.93
N PHE A 53 18.73 -16.73 -4.74
CA PHE A 53 20.16 -16.44 -4.92
C PHE A 53 20.79 -15.91 -3.63
N LEU A 54 20.11 -15.03 -2.89
CA LEU A 54 20.65 -14.55 -1.61
C LEU A 54 20.78 -15.66 -0.56
N GLN A 55 19.91 -16.67 -0.60
CA GLN A 55 19.99 -17.83 0.29
C GLN A 55 21.23 -18.70 -0.02
N GLN A 56 21.61 -18.82 -1.29
CA GLN A 56 22.85 -19.50 -1.69
C GLN A 56 24.10 -18.75 -1.19
N GLU A 57 24.05 -17.42 -1.14
CA GLU A 57 25.16 -16.56 -0.67
C GLU A 57 25.28 -16.48 0.87
N GLY A 58 24.47 -17.24 1.62
CA GLY A 58 24.60 -17.37 3.07
C GLY A 58 23.41 -16.90 3.91
N ALA A 59 22.25 -16.61 3.31
CA ALA A 59 21.04 -16.41 4.10
C ALA A 59 20.56 -17.72 4.74
N HIS A 60 19.84 -17.62 5.85
CA HIS A 60 19.36 -18.77 6.63
C HIS A 60 18.34 -19.61 5.85
N ALA A 61 18.26 -20.91 6.17
CA ALA A 61 17.21 -21.78 5.63
C ALA A 61 15.82 -21.24 6.00
N GLY A 62 14.88 -21.22 5.04
CA GLY A 62 13.56 -20.59 5.23
C GLY A 62 13.49 -19.10 4.87
N TYR A 63 14.60 -18.50 4.42
CA TYR A 63 14.63 -17.10 4.00
C TYR A 63 13.72 -16.82 2.80
N ALA A 64 13.53 -17.78 1.89
CA ALA A 64 12.63 -17.58 0.75
C ALA A 64 11.18 -17.38 1.20
N ALA A 65 10.72 -18.11 2.25
CA ALA A 65 9.39 -17.93 2.82
C ALA A 65 9.25 -16.58 3.53
N PHE A 66 10.28 -16.16 4.28
CA PHE A 66 10.38 -14.83 4.87
C PHE A 66 10.26 -13.71 3.84
N PHE A 67 10.98 -13.87 2.72
CA PHE A 67 11.00 -12.89 1.64
C PHE A 67 9.66 -12.84 0.89
N VAL A 68 9.09 -13.98 0.50
CA VAL A 68 7.81 -14.05 -0.23
C VAL A 68 6.68 -13.37 0.54
N VAL A 69 6.55 -13.63 1.85
CA VAL A 69 5.49 -13.02 2.66
C VAL A 69 5.66 -11.50 2.72
N GLY A 70 6.88 -11.02 2.95
CA GLY A 70 7.18 -9.59 2.95
C GLY A 70 6.93 -8.95 1.58
N ALA A 71 7.37 -9.60 0.51
CA ALA A 71 7.16 -9.15 -0.85
C ALA A 71 5.66 -8.98 -1.14
N ILE A 72 4.84 -10.04 -0.96
CA ILE A 72 3.39 -9.98 -1.19
C ILE A 72 2.75 -8.80 -0.43
N ALA A 73 3.18 -8.57 0.81
CA ALA A 73 2.71 -7.46 1.64
C ALA A 73 3.05 -6.08 1.05
N SER A 74 4.23 -5.93 0.43
CA SER A 74 4.72 -4.66 -0.09
C SER A 74 4.41 -4.40 -1.56
N PHE A 75 3.90 -5.37 -2.31
CA PHE A 75 3.67 -5.17 -3.76
C PHE A 75 2.67 -4.05 -4.07
N GLY A 76 1.70 -3.78 -3.18
CA GLY A 76 0.83 -2.61 -3.30
C GLY A 76 1.56 -1.26 -3.24
N PHE A 77 2.79 -1.23 -2.71
CA PHE A 77 3.65 -0.05 -2.64
C PHE A 77 4.29 0.30 -4.01
N VAL A 78 4.54 -0.69 -4.88
CA VAL A 78 5.07 -0.46 -6.25
C VAL A 78 4.13 0.45 -7.04
N GLU A 79 2.84 0.17 -6.94
CA GLU A 79 1.78 0.84 -7.70
C GLU A 79 1.60 2.32 -7.34
N ILE A 80 2.18 2.76 -6.22
CA ILE A 80 2.04 4.13 -5.73
C ILE A 80 2.60 5.14 -6.72
N VAL A 81 3.75 4.85 -7.35
CA VAL A 81 4.37 5.76 -8.32
C VAL A 81 3.44 5.98 -9.51
N GLY A 82 2.89 4.90 -10.06
CA GLY A 82 1.97 4.96 -11.19
C GLY A 82 0.70 5.73 -10.83
N LYS A 83 0.09 5.43 -9.68
CA LYS A 83 -1.13 6.11 -9.19
C LYS A 83 -0.92 7.60 -8.98
N VAL A 84 0.17 7.98 -8.32
CA VAL A 84 0.51 9.39 -8.09
C VAL A 84 0.80 10.08 -9.43
N GLY A 85 1.50 9.42 -10.35
CA GLY A 85 1.79 9.96 -11.69
C GLY A 85 0.54 10.26 -12.50
N VAL A 86 -0.38 9.30 -12.60
CA VAL A 86 -1.67 9.49 -13.29
C VAL A 86 -2.48 10.62 -12.63
N GLN A 87 -2.51 10.68 -11.31
CA GLN A 87 -3.26 11.72 -10.61
C GLN A 87 -2.66 13.12 -10.81
N LEU A 88 -1.33 13.24 -10.83
CA LEU A 88 -0.66 14.50 -11.14
C LEU A 88 -0.89 14.91 -12.60
N ALA A 89 -0.89 13.96 -13.53
CA ALA A 89 -1.22 14.22 -14.93
C ALA A 89 -2.63 14.79 -15.07
N ASP A 90 -3.60 14.19 -14.38
CA ASP A 90 -4.98 14.67 -14.39
C ASP A 90 -5.11 16.07 -13.79
N MET A 91 -4.41 16.38 -12.69
CA MET A 91 -4.47 17.71 -12.07
C MET A 91 -3.92 18.84 -12.97
N HIS A 92 -2.90 18.55 -13.78
CA HIS A 92 -2.25 19.54 -14.66
C HIS A 92 -2.82 19.54 -16.09
N GLY A 93 -3.38 18.42 -16.54
CA GLY A 93 -3.91 18.22 -17.90
C GLY A 93 -5.43 18.32 -17.97
N ASP A 94 -6.10 17.16 -18.08
CA ASP A 94 -7.54 17.04 -18.37
C ASP A 94 -8.46 17.58 -17.25
N LYS A 95 -7.92 17.76 -16.04
CA LYS A 95 -8.61 18.31 -14.86
C LYS A 95 -9.93 17.57 -14.53
N THR A 96 -9.99 16.27 -14.76
CA THR A 96 -11.20 15.47 -14.47
C THR A 96 -11.52 15.44 -12.97
N ILE A 97 -10.50 15.64 -12.11
CA ILE A 97 -10.70 15.86 -10.67
C ILE A 97 -11.56 17.10 -10.38
N LEU A 98 -11.46 18.20 -11.15
CA LEU A 98 -12.28 19.40 -10.94
C LEU A 98 -13.76 19.10 -11.26
N HIS A 99 -14.03 18.39 -12.35
CA HIS A 99 -15.38 17.93 -12.66
C HIS A 99 -15.96 17.04 -11.54
N THR A 100 -15.11 16.22 -10.94
CA THR A 100 -15.50 15.36 -9.80
C THR A 100 -15.78 16.19 -8.54
N LEU A 101 -15.09 17.31 -8.35
CA LEU A 101 -15.28 18.21 -7.20
C LEU A 101 -16.53 19.10 -7.31
N VAL A 102 -17.03 19.37 -8.53
CA VAL A 102 -18.27 20.12 -8.77
C VAL A 102 -19.52 19.26 -8.52
N MET A 103 -19.38 17.94 -8.49
CA MET A 103 -20.48 17.05 -8.11
C MET A 103 -20.96 17.35 -6.68
N PRO A 104 -22.23 17.04 -6.33
CA PRO A 104 -22.81 17.29 -5.00
C PRO A 104 -22.28 16.29 -3.95
N ILE A 105 -20.96 16.18 -3.84
CA ILE A 105 -20.22 15.34 -2.90
C ILE A 105 -19.18 16.19 -2.18
N SER A 106 -18.98 15.93 -0.89
CA SER A 106 -17.98 16.70 -0.14
C SER A 106 -16.56 16.42 -0.65
N SER A 107 -15.71 17.44 -0.73
CA SER A 107 -14.33 17.28 -1.22
C SER A 107 -13.53 16.25 -0.40
N LYS A 108 -13.82 16.13 0.90
CA LYS A 108 -13.21 15.10 1.76
C LYS A 108 -13.58 13.68 1.29
N MET A 109 -14.83 13.48 0.90
CA MET A 109 -15.33 12.19 0.43
C MET A 109 -14.72 11.79 -0.91
N VAL A 110 -14.45 12.75 -1.80
CA VAL A 110 -13.70 12.52 -3.05
C VAL A 110 -12.31 11.97 -2.75
N PHE A 111 -11.56 12.61 -1.85
CA PHE A 111 -10.22 12.15 -1.51
C PHE A 111 -10.21 10.78 -0.83
N ILE A 112 -11.17 10.52 0.06
CA ILE A 112 -11.34 9.20 0.68
C ILE A 112 -11.67 8.15 -0.39
N TYR A 113 -12.51 8.49 -1.37
CA TYR A 113 -12.83 7.61 -2.49
C TYR A 113 -11.58 7.26 -3.30
N ILE A 114 -10.76 8.24 -3.68
CA ILE A 114 -9.53 8.02 -4.45
C ILE A 114 -8.60 7.07 -3.70
N ALA A 115 -8.33 7.35 -2.42
CA ALA A 115 -7.49 6.50 -1.58
C ALA A 115 -8.05 5.07 -1.45
N THR A 116 -9.38 4.93 -1.30
CA THR A 116 -10.05 3.63 -1.18
C THR A 116 -10.01 2.85 -2.49
N ALA A 117 -10.25 3.49 -3.64
CA ALA A 117 -10.15 2.85 -4.96
C ALA A 117 -8.72 2.36 -5.23
N TRP A 118 -7.72 3.15 -4.83
CA TRP A 118 -6.32 2.74 -4.91
C TRP A 118 -5.99 1.58 -3.97
N ALA A 119 -6.50 1.58 -2.75
CA ALA A 119 -6.34 0.45 -1.84
C ALA A 119 -6.97 -0.84 -2.39
N LEU A 120 -8.19 -0.75 -2.95
CA LEU A 120 -8.90 -1.90 -3.52
C LEU A 120 -8.16 -2.49 -4.72
N THR A 121 -7.68 -1.64 -5.64
CA THR A 121 -6.94 -2.10 -6.83
C THR A 121 -5.62 -2.76 -6.47
N SER A 122 -4.84 -2.21 -5.52
CA SER A 122 -3.61 -2.85 -5.06
C SER A 122 -3.88 -4.15 -4.31
N MET A 123 -4.97 -4.19 -3.54
CA MET A 123 -5.39 -5.38 -2.80
C MET A 123 -5.73 -6.53 -3.76
N VAL A 124 -6.46 -6.27 -4.84
CA VAL A 124 -6.80 -7.29 -5.84
C VAL A 124 -5.55 -7.81 -6.55
N LEU A 125 -4.62 -6.94 -6.95
CA LEU A 125 -3.36 -7.38 -7.58
C LEU A 125 -2.49 -8.21 -6.63
N SER A 126 -2.28 -7.71 -5.40
CA SER A 126 -1.40 -8.36 -4.42
C SER A 126 -2.01 -9.66 -3.88
N ALA A 127 -3.35 -9.78 -3.81
CA ALA A 127 -4.02 -11.00 -3.37
C ALA A 127 -3.72 -12.18 -4.30
N LEU A 128 -3.58 -11.92 -5.61
CA LEU A 128 -3.26 -12.94 -6.60
C LEU A 128 -1.79 -13.39 -6.55
N LEU A 129 -0.93 -12.68 -5.81
CA LEU A 129 0.45 -13.10 -5.59
C LEU A 129 0.58 -14.18 -4.51
N PHE A 130 -0.40 -14.35 -3.63
CA PHE A 130 -0.41 -15.44 -2.64
C PHE A 130 -0.27 -16.84 -3.25
N PRO A 131 -1.12 -17.25 -4.22
CA PRO A 131 -0.97 -18.57 -4.84
C PRO A 131 0.36 -18.69 -5.60
N ILE A 132 0.80 -17.62 -6.27
CA ILE A 132 2.08 -17.61 -7.00
C ILE A 132 3.25 -17.77 -6.03
N GLY A 133 3.26 -17.04 -4.91
CA GLY A 133 4.30 -17.14 -3.88
C GLY A 133 4.41 -18.55 -3.30
N LYS A 134 3.27 -19.23 -3.08
CA LYS A 134 3.27 -20.63 -2.65
C LYS A 134 3.86 -21.56 -3.72
N LEU A 135 3.53 -21.34 -4.99
CA LEU A 135 4.12 -22.10 -6.10
C LEU A 135 5.62 -21.83 -6.27
N LEU A 136 6.12 -20.66 -5.88
CA LEU A 136 7.55 -20.36 -6.01
C LEU A 136 8.38 -20.95 -4.87
N VAL A 137 7.85 -21.00 -3.64
CA VAL A 137 8.58 -21.41 -2.43
C VAL A 137 8.04 -22.73 -1.87
N PHE A 138 7.63 -23.63 -2.77
CA PHE A 138 6.94 -24.91 -2.53
C PHE A 138 7.13 -25.52 -1.14
N THR A 139 8.38 -25.78 -0.77
CA THR A 139 8.79 -26.56 0.40
C THR A 139 8.94 -25.73 1.68
N GLU A 140 9.31 -24.46 1.60
CA GLU A 140 9.61 -23.66 2.81
C GLU A 140 8.38 -22.96 3.39
N TRP A 141 7.32 -22.74 2.60
CA TRP A 141 6.13 -22.03 3.07
C TRP A 141 4.97 -22.97 3.42
N HIS A 142 4.89 -23.43 4.66
CA HIS A 142 3.80 -24.31 5.11
C HIS A 142 2.52 -23.52 5.44
N TRP A 143 1.43 -23.78 4.69
CA TRP A 143 0.13 -23.13 4.93
C TRP A 143 -0.50 -23.46 6.28
N GLY A 144 -0.10 -24.57 6.91
CA GLY A 144 -0.58 -24.95 8.24
C GLY A 144 -0.14 -23.98 9.36
N ALA A 145 0.93 -23.22 9.16
CA ALA A 145 1.38 -22.20 10.11
C ALA A 145 0.68 -20.84 9.91
N ILE A 146 -0.07 -20.68 8.82
CA ILE A 146 -0.71 -19.40 8.47
C ILE A 146 -1.93 -19.18 9.35
N THR A 147 -1.90 -18.08 10.10
CA THR A 147 -3.05 -17.63 10.87
C THR A 147 -3.91 -16.69 10.01
N TRP A 148 -4.82 -17.25 9.21
CA TRP A 148 -5.64 -16.48 8.25
C TRP A 148 -6.42 -15.33 8.88
N TRP A 149 -6.89 -15.50 10.11
CA TRP A 149 -7.59 -14.43 10.84
C TRP A 149 -6.69 -13.22 11.14
N LYS A 150 -5.36 -13.38 11.19
CA LYS A 150 -4.38 -12.29 11.30
C LYS A 150 -3.93 -11.76 9.95
N VAL A 151 -3.75 -12.64 8.96
CA VAL A 151 -3.28 -12.27 7.62
C VAL A 151 -4.29 -11.35 6.93
N ILE A 152 -5.58 -11.68 6.95
CA ILE A 152 -6.60 -10.92 6.23
C ILE A 152 -6.68 -9.46 6.73
N PRO A 153 -6.83 -9.17 8.05
CA PRO A 153 -6.90 -7.79 8.53
C PRO A 153 -5.61 -7.00 8.30
N MET A 154 -4.45 -7.63 8.45
CA MET A 154 -3.16 -6.97 8.20
C MET A 154 -2.98 -6.64 6.73
N PHE A 155 -3.33 -7.57 5.84
CA PHE A 155 -3.26 -7.37 4.40
C PHE A 155 -4.20 -6.26 3.92
N ILE A 156 -5.43 -6.20 4.45
CA ILE A 156 -6.37 -5.10 4.19
C ILE A 156 -5.77 -3.79 4.69
N THR A 157 -5.27 -3.75 5.93
CA THR A 157 -4.71 -2.55 6.55
C THR A 157 -3.50 -2.02 5.77
N ALA A 158 -2.59 -2.90 5.33
CA ALA A 158 -1.45 -2.53 4.51
C ALA A 158 -1.86 -1.89 3.17
N ASN A 159 -2.86 -2.47 2.49
CA ASN A 159 -3.37 -1.91 1.24
C ASN A 159 -4.11 -0.59 1.43
N VAL A 160 -4.88 -0.44 2.51
CA VAL A 160 -5.50 0.83 2.91
C VAL A 160 -4.41 1.88 3.15
N PHE A 161 -3.34 1.52 3.88
CA PHE A 161 -2.18 2.39 4.07
C PHE A 161 -1.58 2.84 2.74
N PHE A 162 -1.35 1.95 1.78
CA PHE A 162 -0.82 2.34 0.46
C PHE A 162 -1.72 3.33 -0.29
N GLY A 163 -3.04 3.14 -0.23
CA GLY A 163 -4.00 4.07 -0.82
C GLY A 163 -3.93 5.48 -0.22
N PHE A 164 -3.94 5.59 1.11
CA PHE A 164 -3.82 6.87 1.81
C PHE A 164 -2.42 7.50 1.71
N PHE A 165 -1.38 6.68 1.67
CA PHE A 165 0.00 7.13 1.48
C PHE A 165 0.21 7.70 0.07
N ALA A 166 -0.31 7.03 -0.97
CA ALA A 166 -0.31 7.55 -2.32
C ALA A 166 -1.04 8.90 -2.41
N LEU A 167 -2.21 9.02 -1.77
CA LEU A 167 -2.97 10.27 -1.72
C LEU A 167 -2.16 11.39 -1.05
N TRP A 168 -1.48 11.08 0.06
CA TRP A 168 -0.60 12.01 0.74
C TRP A 168 0.56 12.47 -0.16
N LEU A 169 1.18 11.56 -0.90
CA LEU A 169 2.25 11.86 -1.85
C LEU A 169 1.77 12.77 -2.98
N THR A 170 0.56 12.58 -3.53
CA THR A 170 -0.02 13.50 -4.52
C THR A 170 -0.11 14.94 -3.99
N GLY A 171 -0.37 15.11 -2.69
CA GLY A 171 -0.38 16.43 -2.03
C GLY A 171 1.00 17.00 -1.72
N VAL A 172 2.04 16.17 -1.64
CA VAL A 172 3.44 16.59 -1.37
C VAL A 172 4.18 16.91 -2.66
N ILE A 173 4.00 16.10 -3.69
CA ILE A 173 4.64 16.27 -5.00
C ILE A 173 3.93 17.37 -5.79
N LYS A 174 4.70 18.32 -6.32
CA LYS A 174 4.15 19.46 -7.06
C LYS A 174 3.81 19.08 -8.50
N ASP A 175 4.76 18.49 -9.22
CA ASP A 175 4.71 18.36 -10.67
C ASP A 175 5.13 16.97 -11.16
N MET A 176 4.72 16.60 -12.37
CA MET A 176 5.04 15.31 -13.00
C MET A 176 6.55 15.12 -13.24
N THR A 177 7.29 16.20 -13.48
CA THR A 177 8.76 16.17 -13.65
C THR A 177 9.47 15.65 -12.40
N SER A 178 8.80 15.66 -11.24
CA SER A 178 9.33 15.17 -9.97
C SER A 178 9.04 13.70 -9.70
N LEU A 179 8.48 12.92 -10.64
CA LEU A 179 8.21 11.49 -10.42
C LEU A 179 9.48 10.67 -10.19
N ASN A 180 10.59 11.00 -10.86
CA ASN A 180 11.88 10.37 -10.55
C ASN A 180 12.36 10.72 -9.14
N SER A 181 12.15 11.98 -8.71
CA SER A 181 12.46 12.41 -7.33
C SER A 181 11.55 11.73 -6.31
N LEU A 182 10.30 11.44 -6.66
CA LEU A 182 9.39 10.67 -5.81
C LEU A 182 9.96 9.28 -5.53
N TRP A 183 10.41 8.57 -6.58
CA TRP A 183 11.02 7.27 -6.44
C TRP A 183 12.28 7.31 -5.55
N LEU A 184 13.24 8.17 -5.90
CA LEU A 184 14.54 8.22 -5.23
C LEU A 184 14.50 8.71 -3.78
N ARG A 185 13.60 9.66 -3.45
CA ARG A 185 13.57 10.29 -2.13
C ARG A 185 12.61 9.63 -1.15
N TYR A 186 11.54 9.01 -1.64
CA TYR A 186 10.48 8.47 -0.78
C TYR A 186 10.35 6.97 -0.94
N ILE A 187 10.07 6.50 -2.16
CA ILE A 187 9.71 5.09 -2.38
C ILE A 187 10.90 4.16 -2.12
N ALA A 188 12.04 4.38 -2.79
CA ALA A 188 13.21 3.50 -2.66
C ALA A 188 13.78 3.47 -1.22
N PRO A 189 13.98 4.60 -0.51
CA PRO A 189 14.45 4.56 0.87
C PRO A 189 13.46 3.87 1.81
N MET A 190 12.16 4.16 1.68
CA MET A 190 11.14 3.51 2.53
C MET A 190 11.07 2.01 2.27
N TRP A 191 11.26 1.58 1.02
CA TRP A 191 11.28 0.17 0.69
C TRP A 191 12.52 -0.51 1.30
N MET A 192 13.71 0.03 1.02
CA MET A 192 14.98 -0.59 1.43
C MET A 192 15.16 -0.58 2.95
N PHE A 193 14.81 0.52 3.61
CA PHE A 193 14.82 0.63 5.07
C PHE A 193 13.52 0.14 5.73
N GLY A 194 12.65 -0.51 4.96
CA GLY A 194 11.34 -0.99 5.40
C GLY A 194 11.33 -2.43 5.89
N GLY A 195 12.50 -3.05 6.05
CA GLY A 195 12.60 -4.47 6.39
C GLY A 195 12.26 -5.39 5.22
N TYR A 196 12.55 -4.99 3.98
CA TYR A 196 12.26 -5.82 2.80
C TYR A 196 13.08 -7.11 2.77
N VAL A 197 14.39 -6.99 3.01
CA VAL A 197 15.36 -8.11 3.00
C VAL A 197 15.86 -8.49 4.39
N TYR A 198 15.34 -7.85 5.44
CA TYR A 198 15.77 -8.09 6.83
C TYR A 198 14.58 -7.89 7.78
N SER A 199 14.64 -8.53 8.95
CA SER A 199 13.62 -8.35 10.00
C SER A 199 13.98 -7.17 10.90
N TRP A 200 12.99 -6.60 11.58
CA TRP A 200 13.26 -5.55 12.57
C TRP A 200 14.26 -6.03 13.64
N GLN A 201 14.14 -7.29 14.07
CA GLN A 201 15.06 -7.88 15.03
C GLN A 201 16.51 -7.86 14.52
N SER A 202 16.76 -8.22 13.26
CA SER A 202 18.12 -8.16 12.68
C SER A 202 18.69 -6.73 12.66
N ALA A 203 17.85 -5.73 12.42
CA ALA A 203 18.28 -4.32 12.47
C ALA A 203 18.58 -3.87 13.91
N TYR A 204 17.80 -4.35 14.88
CA TYR A 204 18.02 -4.10 16.30
C TYR A 204 19.32 -4.75 16.79
N ASP A 205 19.56 -6.00 16.41
CA ASP A 205 20.76 -6.76 16.77
C ASP A 205 22.04 -6.15 16.20
N LEU A 206 21.95 -5.54 15.00
CA LEU A 206 23.06 -4.78 14.42
C LEU A 206 23.38 -3.52 15.24
N SER A 207 22.35 -2.76 15.61
CA SER A 207 22.47 -1.58 16.46
C SER A 207 21.10 -1.18 16.99
N HIS A 208 20.97 -1.03 18.31
CA HIS A 208 19.72 -0.60 18.92
C HIS A 208 19.23 0.73 18.34
N LEU A 209 20.14 1.66 18.02
CA LEU A 209 19.81 2.94 17.40
C LEU A 209 19.16 2.74 16.02
N VAL A 210 19.74 1.87 15.19
CA VAL A 210 19.20 1.54 13.86
C VAL A 210 17.83 0.87 13.99
N GLY A 211 17.69 -0.06 14.93
CA GLY A 211 16.41 -0.69 15.27
C GLY A 211 15.33 0.34 15.63
N TYR A 212 15.61 1.31 16.51
CA TYR A 212 14.64 2.35 16.87
C TYR A 212 14.34 3.32 15.73
N ILE A 213 15.34 3.74 14.94
CA ILE A 213 15.13 4.62 13.79
C ILE A 213 14.25 3.95 12.73
N SER A 214 14.42 2.64 12.51
CA SER A 214 13.63 1.90 11.53
C SER A 214 12.12 1.91 11.84
N LEU A 215 11.73 2.02 13.12
CA LEU A 215 10.33 2.11 13.54
C LEU A 215 9.60 3.37 13.05
N ILE A 216 10.32 4.39 12.59
CA ILE A 216 9.72 5.56 11.94
C ILE A 216 9.13 5.19 10.58
N ASN A 217 9.69 4.17 9.93
CA ASN A 217 9.27 3.74 8.61
C ASN A 217 8.01 2.85 8.69
N PRO A 218 6.87 3.28 8.12
CA PRO A 218 5.64 2.51 8.17
C PRO A 218 5.77 1.14 7.49
N MET A 219 6.70 0.98 6.54
CA MET A 219 6.94 -0.30 5.86
C MET A 219 7.40 -1.40 6.79
N ILE A 220 8.14 -1.08 7.88
CA ILE A 220 8.54 -2.07 8.88
C ILE A 220 7.30 -2.78 9.46
N TYR A 221 6.25 -2.04 9.80
CA TYR A 221 5.03 -2.62 10.34
C TYR A 221 4.25 -3.44 9.32
N VAL A 222 4.28 -3.05 8.03
CA VAL A 222 3.69 -3.85 6.95
C VAL A 222 4.39 -5.21 6.85
N MET A 223 5.72 -5.20 6.74
CA MET A 223 6.51 -6.43 6.57
C MET A 223 6.41 -7.32 7.80
N GLU A 224 6.73 -6.78 8.98
CA GLU A 224 6.75 -7.52 10.24
C GLU A 224 5.35 -8.00 10.63
N GLY A 225 4.32 -7.17 10.44
CA GLY A 225 2.94 -7.55 10.71
C GLY A 225 2.46 -8.72 9.86
N MET A 226 2.80 -8.72 8.57
CA MET A 226 2.44 -9.82 7.65
C MET A 226 3.25 -11.09 7.92
N ARG A 227 4.56 -10.96 8.23
CA ARG A 227 5.40 -12.09 8.64
C ARG A 227 4.93 -12.69 9.96
N ALA A 228 4.62 -11.87 10.95
CA ALA A 228 4.06 -12.33 12.23
C ALA A 228 2.74 -13.11 12.05
N ALA A 229 1.94 -12.74 11.05
CA ALA A 229 0.67 -13.40 10.75
C ALA A 229 0.83 -14.70 9.95
N ALA A 230 1.78 -14.77 9.01
CA ALA A 230 1.94 -15.89 8.09
C ALA A 230 2.99 -16.93 8.53
N LEU A 231 4.00 -16.51 9.31
CA LEU A 231 5.14 -17.34 9.73
C LEU A 231 5.18 -17.57 11.25
N GLY A 232 4.32 -16.88 12.01
CA GLY A 232 4.28 -16.94 13.47
C GLY A 232 4.94 -15.73 14.14
N GLN A 233 4.66 -15.50 15.42
CA GLN A 233 5.01 -14.25 16.13
C GLN A 233 6.48 -14.16 16.58
N ALA A 234 7.17 -15.29 16.69
CA ALA A 234 8.54 -15.32 17.22
C ALA A 234 9.53 -14.62 16.27
N GLY A 235 10.38 -13.75 16.81
CA GLY A 235 11.39 -13.02 16.03
C GLY A 235 10.86 -11.81 15.25
N TYR A 236 9.57 -11.46 15.40
CA TYR A 236 8.95 -10.31 14.76
C TYR A 236 8.30 -9.36 15.76
N LEU A 237 8.12 -8.11 15.34
CA LEU A 237 7.32 -7.14 16.10
C LEU A 237 5.90 -7.67 16.40
N SER A 238 5.36 -7.26 17.54
CA SER A 238 3.99 -7.61 17.95
C SER A 238 2.98 -7.30 16.85
N TYR A 239 2.23 -8.30 16.39
CA TYR A 239 1.21 -8.15 15.36
C TYR A 239 0.26 -6.97 15.62
N TRP A 240 -0.19 -6.84 16.88
CA TRP A 240 -1.13 -5.79 17.28
C TRP A 240 -0.49 -4.41 17.31
N ALA A 241 0.80 -4.33 17.66
CA ALA A 241 1.55 -3.08 17.59
C ALA A 241 1.72 -2.64 16.13
N CYS A 242 2.04 -3.56 15.22
CA CYS A 242 2.11 -3.27 13.78
C CYS A 242 0.76 -2.79 13.23
N LEU A 243 -0.33 -3.48 13.57
CA LEU A 243 -1.67 -3.10 13.12
C LEU A 243 -2.06 -1.70 13.64
N GLY A 244 -1.85 -1.44 14.93
CA GLY A 244 -2.12 -0.14 15.54
C GLY A 244 -1.28 0.99 14.93
N ALA A 245 0.02 0.77 14.76
CA ALA A 245 0.92 1.74 14.14
C ALA A 245 0.49 2.09 12.71
N LEU A 246 0.12 1.10 11.90
CA LEU A 246 -0.37 1.35 10.53
C LEU A 246 -1.64 2.21 10.52
N TRP A 247 -2.57 1.99 11.44
CA TRP A 247 -3.76 2.85 11.56
C TRP A 247 -3.41 4.29 11.95
N VAL A 248 -2.42 4.49 12.82
CA VAL A 248 -1.89 5.84 13.12
C VAL A 248 -1.34 6.50 11.85
N PHE A 249 -0.53 5.78 11.07
CA PHE A 249 -0.01 6.28 9.79
C PHE A 249 -1.11 6.55 8.76
N ILE A 250 -2.13 5.69 8.66
CA ILE A 250 -3.30 5.88 7.77
C ILE A 250 -4.01 7.18 8.11
N VAL A 251 -4.31 7.42 9.39
CA VAL A 251 -4.99 8.63 9.85
C VAL A 251 -4.11 9.86 9.61
N ALA A 252 -2.81 9.78 9.91
CA ALA A 252 -1.87 10.88 9.68
C ALA A 252 -1.75 11.24 8.20
N CYS A 253 -1.57 10.25 7.32
CA CYS A 253 -1.47 10.43 5.87
C CYS A 253 -2.79 10.97 5.30
N GLY A 254 -3.92 10.41 5.71
CA GLY A 254 -5.24 10.86 5.28
C GLY A 254 -5.51 12.31 5.70
N TRP A 255 -5.34 12.64 6.97
CA TRP A 255 -5.60 13.99 7.48
C TRP A 255 -4.70 15.04 6.82
N HIS A 256 -3.38 14.80 6.80
CA HIS A 256 -2.44 15.76 6.22
C HIS A 256 -2.50 15.81 4.70
N GLY A 257 -2.70 14.66 4.04
CA GLY A 257 -2.84 14.56 2.58
C GLY A 257 -4.06 15.32 2.07
N MET A 258 -5.23 15.11 2.68
CA MET A 258 -6.45 15.85 2.34
C MET A 258 -6.30 17.37 2.57
N LYS A 259 -5.65 17.78 3.66
CA LYS A 259 -5.39 19.20 3.95
C LYS A 259 -4.51 19.85 2.87
N ARG A 260 -3.50 19.14 2.39
CA ARG A 260 -2.60 19.62 1.32
C ARG A 260 -3.28 19.65 -0.04
N LEU A 261 -3.98 18.59 -0.41
CA LEU A 261 -4.69 18.51 -1.69
C LEU A 261 -5.75 19.60 -1.80
N ARG A 262 -6.49 19.88 -0.72
CA ARG A 262 -7.45 20.98 -0.71
C ARG A 262 -6.78 22.32 -1.03
N ARG A 263 -5.70 22.66 -0.31
CA ARG A 263 -4.93 23.89 -0.57
C ARG A 263 -4.36 23.95 -1.98
N LYS A 264 -3.90 22.81 -2.50
CA LYS A 264 -3.34 22.72 -3.85
C LYS A 264 -4.41 22.98 -4.92
N LEU A 265 -5.61 22.43 -4.73
CA LEU A 265 -6.74 22.60 -5.63
C LEU A 265 -7.37 24.00 -5.53
N ASP A 266 -7.33 24.66 -4.38
CA ASP A 266 -7.79 26.05 -4.23
C ASP A 266 -6.91 27.06 -5.00
N CYS A 267 -5.71 26.65 -5.43
CA CYS A 267 -4.75 27.50 -6.16
C CYS A 267 -4.69 27.24 -7.68
N ILE A 268 -5.47 26.29 -8.21
CA ILE A 268 -5.50 25.88 -9.64
C ILE A 268 -6.81 26.33 -10.27
#